data_AF-A0A497T038-F1
#
_entry.id   AF-A0A497T038-F1
#
_cell.length_a   1.000
_cell.length_b   1.000
_cell.length_c   1.000
_cell.angle_alpha   90.00
_cell.angle_beta   90.00
_cell.angle_gamma   90.00
#
_symmetry.space_group_name_H-M   'P 1'
#
loop_
_entity.id
_entity.type
_entity.pdbx_description
1 polymer ?
#
loop_
_entity_poly.entity_id
_entity_poly.type
_entity_poly.pdbx_seq_one_letter_code
_entity_poly.pdbx_strand_id
1 'polypeptide(L)'
;MEWWEEKGKEAYRVLGECVEYAISDENPEMAVICGYPLLKMAEVEKANYFGYEGYWNYNTAWQLAKEAVKLADKEGVPPWMEDAVKDMKKTLREMGIK
;
A
#
# COMPACT_ATOMS: atom_id res chain seq x y z
N MET A 1 -12.80 -10.57 -19.15
CA MET A 1 -12.12 -10.34 -17.88
C MET A 1 -12.93 -11.10 -16.84
N GLU A 2 -12.29 -11.95 -16.05
CA GLU A 2 -13.01 -12.70 -15.02
C GLU A 2 -13.41 -11.74 -13.87
N TRP A 3 -14.52 -12.02 -13.18
CA TRP A 3 -15.07 -11.10 -12.15
C TRP A 3 -14.06 -10.74 -11.06
N TRP A 4 -13.20 -11.68 -10.67
CA TRP A 4 -12.17 -11.44 -9.64
C TRP A 4 -11.02 -10.56 -10.13
N GLU A 5 -10.70 -10.56 -11.44
CA GLU A 5 -9.70 -9.66 -12.03
C GLU A 5 -10.17 -8.20 -11.98
N GLU A 6 -11.44 -7.98 -12.30
CA GLU A 6 -12.06 -6.65 -12.25
C GLU A 6 -12.09 -6.12 -10.81
N LYS A 7 -12.46 -6.98 -9.85
CA LYS A 7 -12.47 -6.61 -8.43
C LYS A 7 -11.08 -6.39 -7.85
N GLY A 8 -10.07 -7.16 -8.29
CA GLY A 8 -8.68 -6.93 -7.93
C GLY A 8 -8.19 -5.57 -8.38
N LYS A 9 -8.42 -5.22 -9.66
CA LYS A 9 -8.09 -3.90 -10.21
C LYS A 9 -8.79 -2.75 -9.48
N GLU A 10 -10.08 -2.92 -9.18
CA GLU A 10 -10.85 -1.93 -8.43
C GLU A 10 -10.27 -1.71 -7.03
N ALA A 11 -9.93 -2.77 -6.31
CA ALA A 11 -9.32 -2.68 -4.99
C ALA A 11 -7.96 -1.98 -5.02
N TYR A 12 -7.07 -2.34 -5.95
CA TYR A 12 -5.79 -1.65 -6.13
C TYR A 12 -5.97 -0.15 -6.40
N ARG A 13 -6.90 0.19 -7.28
CA ARG A 13 -7.20 1.59 -7.60
C ARG A 13 -7.68 2.36 -6.38
N VAL A 14 -8.72 1.86 -5.69
CA VAL A 14 -9.31 2.56 -4.54
C VAL A 14 -8.31 2.71 -3.39
N LEU A 15 -7.52 1.67 -3.12
CA LEU A 15 -6.50 1.73 -2.08
C LEU A 15 -5.35 2.65 -2.47
N GLY A 16 -4.89 2.58 -3.73
CA GLY A 16 -3.84 3.45 -4.25
C GLY A 16 -4.22 4.93 -4.20
N GLU A 17 -5.42 5.27 -4.69
CA GLU A 17 -5.99 6.62 -4.60
C GLU A 17 -6.10 7.07 -3.14
N CYS A 18 -6.59 6.21 -2.24
CA CYS A 18 -6.68 6.55 -0.82
C CYS A 18 -5.32 6.88 -0.20
N VAL A 19 -4.27 6.09 -0.50
CA VAL A 19 -2.92 6.35 0.00
C VAL A 19 -2.38 7.67 -0.54
N GLU A 20 -2.57 7.95 -1.83
CA GLU A 20 -2.12 9.22 -2.42
C GLU A 20 -2.82 10.43 -1.82
N TYR A 21 -4.14 10.38 -1.65
CA TYR A 21 -4.88 11.45 -0.98
C TYR A 21 -4.43 11.62 0.47
N ALA A 22 -4.26 10.52 1.21
CA ALA A 22 -3.79 10.58 2.59
C ALA A 22 -2.38 11.16 2.72
N ILE A 23 -1.48 10.85 1.78
CA ILE A 23 -0.13 11.45 1.75
C ILE A 23 -0.21 12.95 1.43
N SER A 24 -1.03 13.34 0.44
CA SER A 24 -1.22 14.75 0.08
C SER A 24 -1.79 15.58 1.23
N ASP A 25 -2.66 14.98 2.05
CA ASP A 25 -3.29 15.61 3.21
C ASP A 25 -2.44 15.48 4.49
N GLU A 26 -1.22 14.93 4.40
CA GLU A 26 -0.33 14.62 5.53
C GLU A 26 -1.04 13.85 6.66
N ASN A 27 -1.92 12.91 6.30
CA ASN A 27 -2.68 12.08 7.22
C ASN A 27 -2.04 10.68 7.39
N PRO A 28 -1.16 10.48 8.39
CA PRO A 28 -0.43 9.22 8.57
C PRO A 28 -1.35 8.05 8.88
N GLU A 29 -2.44 8.28 9.64
CA GLU A 29 -3.41 7.24 9.99
C GLU A 29 -4.08 6.66 8.75
N MET A 30 -4.61 7.53 7.88
CA MET A 30 -5.28 7.11 6.66
C MET A 30 -4.30 6.48 5.66
N ALA A 31 -3.07 7.01 5.58
CA ALA A 31 -2.03 6.45 4.72
C ALA A 31 -1.68 5.01 5.13
N VAL A 32 -1.63 4.70 6.44
CA VAL A 32 -1.41 3.34 6.94
C VAL A 32 -2.65 2.46 6.74
N ILE A 33 -3.86 2.97 7.03
CA ILE A 33 -5.13 2.22 6.86
C ILE A 33 -5.28 1.71 5.42
N CYS A 34 -4.96 2.55 4.43
CA CYS A 34 -5.07 2.18 3.03
C CYS A 34 -3.81 1.51 2.47
N GLY A 35 -2.63 1.90 2.95
CA GLY A 35 -1.34 1.38 2.47
C GLY A 35 -1.06 -0.05 2.91
N TYR A 36 -1.50 -0.42 4.11
CA TYR A 36 -1.29 -1.77 4.63
C TYR A 36 -2.00 -2.86 3.79
N PRO A 37 -3.32 -2.80 3.53
CA PRO A 37 -3.97 -3.78 2.67
C PRO A 37 -3.44 -3.74 1.24
N LEU A 38 -3.10 -2.56 0.70
CA LEU A 38 -2.48 -2.44 -0.64
C LEU A 38 -1.17 -3.21 -0.72
N LEU A 39 -0.32 -3.07 0.30
CA LEU A 39 0.94 -3.81 0.38
C LEU A 39 0.72 -5.31 0.52
N LYS A 40 -0.26 -5.75 1.31
CA LYS A 40 -0.60 -7.18 1.45
C LYS A 40 -1.10 -7.78 0.15
N MET A 41 -1.87 -7.03 -0.64
CA MET A 41 -2.26 -7.46 -1.98
C MET A 41 -1.02 -7.63 -2.87
N ALA A 42 -0.12 -6.65 -2.88
CA ALA A 42 1.13 -6.73 -3.65
C ALA A 42 2.03 -7.90 -3.22
N GLU A 43 2.17 -8.14 -1.92
CA GLU A 43 2.94 -9.24 -1.33
C GLU A 43 2.43 -10.62 -1.81
N VAL A 44 1.11 -10.80 -1.88
CA VAL A 44 0.49 -12.06 -2.31
C VAL A 44 0.63 -12.26 -3.82
N GLU A 45 0.46 -11.20 -4.60
CA GLU A 45 0.49 -11.31 -6.07
C GLU A 45 1.88 -11.60 -6.64
N LYS A 46 2.95 -11.14 -5.98
CA LYS A 46 4.37 -11.30 -6.33
C LYS A 46 4.81 -10.90 -7.76
N ALA A 47 3.91 -10.67 -8.72
CA ALA A 47 4.21 -10.37 -10.13
C ALA A 47 3.00 -9.93 -10.98
N ASN A 48 2.39 -8.77 -10.71
CA ASN A 48 1.49 -8.05 -11.65
C ASN A 48 0.33 -8.88 -12.24
N TYR A 49 -0.41 -9.63 -11.43
CA TYR A 49 -1.59 -10.39 -11.92
C TYR A 49 -2.64 -9.45 -12.54
N PHE A 50 -2.76 -8.24 -12.01
CA PHE A 50 -3.74 -7.25 -12.47
C PHE A 50 -3.21 -6.24 -13.50
N GLY A 51 -1.91 -6.27 -13.84
CA GLY A 51 -1.30 -5.49 -14.93
C GLY A 51 -0.09 -4.65 -14.53
N TYR A 52 0.46 -3.89 -15.49
CA TYR A 52 1.76 -3.19 -15.35
C TYR A 52 1.64 -1.65 -15.39
N GLU A 53 0.43 -1.10 -15.34
CA GLU A 53 0.17 0.35 -15.47
C GLU A 53 -0.64 0.87 -14.27
N GLY A 54 -0.53 2.17 -13.97
CA GLY A 54 -1.33 2.83 -12.94
C GLY A 54 -1.24 2.19 -11.55
N TYR A 55 -2.36 2.15 -10.82
CA TYR A 55 -2.43 1.65 -9.44
C TYR A 55 -2.40 0.14 -9.30
N TRP A 56 -2.79 -0.63 -10.33
CA TRP A 56 -2.72 -2.10 -10.30
C TRP A 56 -1.33 -2.64 -10.66
N ASN A 57 -0.37 -1.74 -10.92
CA ASN A 57 1.03 -2.07 -11.01
C ASN A 57 1.58 -2.35 -9.60
N TYR A 58 2.13 -3.55 -9.42
CA TYR A 58 2.86 -3.96 -8.22
C TYR A 58 3.87 -2.89 -7.76
N ASN A 59 4.55 -2.25 -8.70
CA ASN A 59 5.53 -1.21 -8.42
C ASN A 59 4.92 0.05 -7.80
N THR A 60 3.75 0.45 -8.26
CA THR A 60 3.02 1.59 -7.69
C THR A 60 2.59 1.26 -6.26
N ALA A 61 2.05 0.07 -6.04
CA ALA A 61 1.54 -0.35 -4.73
C ALA A 61 2.61 -0.36 -3.63
N TRP A 62 3.80 -0.91 -3.89
CA TRP A 62 4.85 -0.91 -2.88
C TRP A 62 5.49 0.46 -2.69
N GLN A 63 5.57 1.30 -3.72
CA GLN A 63 6.05 2.69 -3.59
C GLN A 63 5.10 3.50 -2.71
N LEU A 64 3.80 3.41 -2.93
CA LEU A 64 2.79 4.06 -2.09
C LEU A 64 2.86 3.55 -0.65
N ALA A 65 3.01 2.25 -0.43
CA ALA A 65 3.19 1.69 0.91
C ALA A 65 4.48 2.19 1.58
N LYS A 66 5.57 2.37 0.82
CA LYS A 66 6.82 2.95 1.33
C LYS A 66 6.63 4.41 1.75
N GLU A 67 5.93 5.22 0.96
CA GLU A 67 5.63 6.61 1.33
C GLU A 67 4.70 6.69 2.55
N ALA A 68 3.70 5.81 2.66
CA ALA A 68 2.86 5.71 3.84
C ALA A 68 3.67 5.42 5.11
N VAL A 69 4.63 4.48 5.05
CA VAL A 69 5.54 4.19 6.16
C VAL A 69 6.41 5.40 6.52
N LYS A 70 6.94 6.12 5.53
CA LYS A 70 7.75 7.32 5.79
C LYS A 70 6.93 8.41 6.49
N LEU A 71 5.68 8.62 6.06
CA LEU A 71 4.79 9.59 6.68
C LEU A 71 4.47 9.19 8.13
N ALA A 72 4.16 7.91 8.36
CA ALA A 72 3.95 7.37 9.70
C ALA A 72 5.18 7.52 10.61
N ASP A 73 6.40 7.35 10.09
CA ASP A 73 7.63 7.56 10.84
C ASP A 73 7.91 9.04 11.14
N LYS A 74 7.48 9.95 10.26
CA LYS A 74 7.68 11.39 10.40
C LYS A 74 6.69 12.01 11.39
N GLU A 75 5.40 11.72 11.22
CA GLU A 75 4.31 12.37 11.95
C GLU A 75 3.83 11.54 13.17
N GLY A 76 4.17 10.25 13.19
CA GLY A 76 3.65 9.30 14.16
C GLY A 76 2.27 8.75 13.76
N VAL A 77 1.89 7.66 14.43
CA VAL A 77 0.56 7.05 14.34
C VAL A 77 0.07 6.67 15.73
N PRO A 78 -1.24 6.48 15.94
CA PRO A 78 -1.76 5.94 17.18
C PRO A 78 -1.12 4.59 17.55
N PRO A 79 -0.94 4.28 18.85
CA PRO A 79 -0.26 3.06 19.29
C PRO A 79 -0.81 1.76 18.70
N TRP A 80 -2.12 1.69 18.46
CA TRP A 80 -2.78 0.50 17.91
C TRP A 80 -2.39 0.22 16.45
N MET A 81 -1.80 1.18 15.73
CA MET A 81 -1.31 1.02 14.36
C MET A 81 0.18 0.68 14.28
N GLU A 82 0.93 0.78 15.37
CA GLU A 82 2.39 0.55 15.34
C GLU A 82 2.75 -0.83 14.78
N ASP A 83 1.95 -1.85 15.12
CA ASP A 83 2.20 -3.20 14.65
C ASP A 83 1.94 -3.35 13.14
N ALA A 84 0.97 -2.62 12.59
CA ALA A 84 0.76 -2.56 11.14
C ALA A 84 1.96 -1.88 10.46
N VAL A 85 2.47 -0.76 11.00
CA VAL A 85 3.65 -0.08 10.45
C VAL A 85 4.90 -0.98 10.51
N LYS A 86 5.10 -1.71 11.62
CA LYS A 86 6.20 -2.69 11.76
C LYS A 86 6.09 -3.79 10.72
N ASP A 87 4.90 -4.32 10.49
CA ASP A 87 4.68 -5.37 9.49
C ASP A 87 4.88 -4.84 8.06
N MET A 88 4.40 -3.63 7.74
CA MET A 88 4.65 -2.99 6.44
C MET A 88 6.15 -2.85 6.17
N LYS A 89 6.93 -2.37 7.14
CA LYS A 89 8.40 -2.27 7.05
C LYS A 89 9.06 -3.63 6.80
N LYS A 90 8.57 -4.66 7.48
CA LYS A 90 9.07 -6.03 7.32
C LYS A 90 8.78 -6.54 5.91
N THR A 91 7.54 -6.45 5.43
CA THR A 91 7.14 -6.88 4.09
C THR A 91 7.94 -6.14 3.01
N LEU A 92 8.08 -4.82 3.09
CA LEU A 92 8.89 -4.04 2.13
C LEU A 92 10.36 -4.53 2.09
N ARG A 93 10.95 -4.80 3.26
CA ARG A 93 12.31 -5.34 3.36
C ARG A 93 12.43 -6.73 2.71
N GLU A 94 11.47 -7.62 2.95
CA GLU A 94 11.42 -8.97 2.38
C GLU A 94 11.25 -8.96 0.86
N MET A 95 10.58 -7.93 0.32
CA MET A 95 10.46 -7.66 -1.12
C MET A 95 11.73 -7.05 -1.74
N GLY A 96 12.78 -6.80 -0.93
CA GLY A 96 14.03 -6.19 -1.39
C GLY A 96 13.99 -4.67 -1.54
N ILE A 97 12.94 -4.02 -1.01
CA ILE A 97 12.78 -2.56 -1.06
C ILE A 97 13.45 -1.95 0.17
N LYS A 98 14.37 -1.01 -0.07
CA LYS A 98 15.09 -0.24 0.97
C LYS A 98 14.55 1.17 1.09
#